data_AF-A0A942FM47-F1
#
_entry.id   AF-A0A942FM47-F1
#
_cell.length_a   1.000
_cell.length_b   1.000
_cell.length_c   1.000
_cell.angle_alpha   90.00
_cell.angle_beta   90.00
_cell.angle_gamma   90.00
#
_symmetry.space_group_name_H-M   'P 1'
#
loop_
_entity.id
_entity.type
_entity.pdbx_description
1 polymer ?
#
loop_
_entity_poly.entity_id
_entity_poly.type
_entity_poly.pdbx_seq_one_letter_code
_entity_poly.pdbx_strand_id
1 'polypeptide(L)'
;RSMVLSAALAFLASSPVLAAADLGPLNSAKNEISGVLGEIEMNLVEAEAIEMNAKDLVPKGNSIKARQADYNQRIQQHNSYCQGTFEEPEYSRRKAYCDGDKSQLDALLAQLQPERQAFLDQAALLQQRDADRQKRGLALQERLKTGLVHLVTACMMLPLDVQKASCHLPPAPGPRTRPMVAAMESALTGQLAKLHAGERQ
;
A
#
# COMPACT_ATOMS: atom_id res chain seq x y z
N ARG A 1 0.87 -27.76 80.98
CA ARG A 1 2.17 -27.07 81.23
C ARG A 1 3.22 -27.89 80.50
N SER A 2 3.42 -27.62 79.20
CA SER A 2 4.52 -26.78 78.64
C SER A 2 5.89 -27.38 79.00
N MET A 3 6.79 -27.78 78.10
CA MET A 3 7.22 -27.21 76.82
C MET A 3 7.88 -28.30 75.95
N VAL A 4 7.66 -28.28 74.63
CA VAL A 4 8.50 -28.98 73.65
C VAL A 4 9.23 -27.90 72.84
N LEU A 5 10.57 -27.90 72.93
CA LEU A 5 11.47 -27.13 72.08
C LEU A 5 11.35 -27.61 70.63
N SER A 6 11.03 -26.70 69.70
CA SER A 6 11.22 -26.91 68.26
C SER A 6 12.34 -26.01 67.79
N ALA A 7 13.48 -26.62 67.45
CA ALA A 7 14.59 -25.95 66.78
C ALA A 7 14.25 -25.76 65.30
N ALA A 8 14.11 -24.50 64.88
CA ALA A 8 13.98 -24.13 63.49
C ALA A 8 15.38 -24.14 62.84
N LEU A 9 15.67 -25.15 62.02
CA LEU A 9 16.79 -25.10 61.07
C LEU A 9 16.30 -24.38 59.81
N ALA A 10 16.67 -23.11 59.69
CA ALA A 10 16.52 -22.34 58.47
C ALA A 10 17.55 -22.82 57.44
N PHE A 11 17.10 -23.60 56.46
CA PHE A 11 17.84 -23.80 55.21
C PHE A 11 17.75 -22.48 54.42
N LEU A 12 18.84 -21.72 54.44
CA LEU A 12 19.10 -20.62 53.51
C LEU A 12 19.24 -21.21 52.10
N ALA A 13 18.13 -21.31 51.37
CA ALA A 13 18.15 -21.51 49.94
C ALA A 13 18.70 -20.21 49.31
N SER A 14 19.99 -20.19 49.01
CA SER A 14 20.58 -19.23 48.09
C SER A 14 20.02 -19.51 46.70
N SER A 15 18.87 -18.92 46.37
CA SER A 15 18.40 -18.83 44.99
C SER A 15 19.48 -18.08 44.19
N PRO A 16 19.95 -18.61 43.05
CA PRO A 16 20.73 -17.79 42.15
C PRO A 16 19.79 -16.68 41.69
N VAL A 17 20.16 -15.44 41.97
CA VAL A 17 19.60 -14.27 41.31
C VAL A 17 20.03 -14.41 39.85
N LEU A 18 19.24 -15.14 39.05
CA LEU A 18 19.15 -14.91 37.63
C LEU A 18 18.73 -13.45 37.52
N ALA A 19 19.70 -12.57 37.23
CA ALA A 19 19.39 -11.20 36.87
C ALA A 19 18.36 -11.28 35.75
N ALA A 20 17.13 -10.86 36.03
CA ALA A 20 16.09 -10.82 35.02
C ALA A 20 16.64 -9.96 33.89
N ALA A 21 16.84 -10.56 32.71
CA ALA A 21 17.35 -9.82 31.56
C ALA A 21 16.39 -8.64 31.30
N ASP A 22 16.93 -7.44 31.15
CA ASP A 22 16.12 -6.27 30.84
C ASP A 22 15.59 -6.40 29.41
N LEU A 23 14.31 -6.77 29.29
CA LEU A 23 13.60 -6.89 28.02
C LEU A 23 13.01 -5.55 27.55
N GLY A 24 13.20 -4.45 28.29
CA GLY A 24 12.70 -3.13 27.95
C GLY A 24 13.09 -2.68 26.53
N PRO A 25 14.39 -2.67 26.18
CA PRO A 25 14.84 -2.30 24.83
C PRO A 25 14.28 -3.22 23.74
N LEU A 26 14.20 -4.53 24.00
CA LEU A 26 13.66 -5.52 23.08
C LEU A 26 12.17 -5.26 22.79
N ASN A 27 11.38 -5.06 23.84
CA ASN A 27 9.96 -4.79 23.73
C ASN A 27 9.69 -3.45 23.03
N SER A 28 10.52 -2.44 23.28
CA SER A 28 10.45 -1.16 22.58
C SER A 28 10.66 -1.33 21.07
N ALA A 29 11.70 -2.06 20.66
CA ALA A 29 11.96 -2.33 19.24
C ALA A 29 10.83 -3.17 18.60
N LYS A 30 10.29 -4.18 19.30
CA LYS A 30 9.15 -4.96 18.81
C LYS A 30 7.89 -4.11 18.63
N ASN A 31 7.62 -3.18 19.55
CA ASN A 31 6.49 -2.27 19.46
C ASN A 31 6.65 -1.29 18.29
N GLU A 32 7.87 -0.77 18.07
CA GLU A 32 8.19 0.07 16.91
C GLU A 32 7.91 -0.67 15.60
N ILE A 33 8.46 -1.89 15.46
CA ILE A 33 8.25 -2.73 14.28
C ILE A 33 6.76 -3.05 14.11
N SER A 34 6.05 -3.41 15.18
CA SER A 34 4.63 -3.74 15.12
C SER A 34 3.79 -2.54 14.62
N GLY A 35 4.09 -1.33 15.08
CA GLY A 35 3.43 -0.12 14.60
C GLY A 35 3.67 0.12 13.11
N VAL A 36 4.92 0.02 12.68
CA VAL A 36 5.29 0.20 11.25
C VAL A 36 4.66 -0.88 10.37
N LEU A 37 4.64 -2.14 10.82
CA LEU A 37 3.97 -3.22 10.09
C LEU A 37 2.47 -2.95 9.92
N GLY A 38 1.81 -2.39 10.94
CA GLY A 38 0.39 -2.00 10.85
C GLY A 38 0.17 -0.94 9.77
N GLU A 39 1.03 0.09 9.74
CA GLU A 39 0.99 1.12 8.70
C GLU A 39 1.29 0.55 7.30
N ILE A 40 2.21 -0.40 7.17
CA ILE A 40 2.50 -1.08 5.91
C ILE A 40 1.30 -1.90 5.42
N GLU A 41 0.63 -2.65 6.31
CA GLU A 41 -0.58 -3.40 5.94
C GLU A 41 -1.66 -2.47 5.38
N MET A 42 -1.89 -1.32 6.03
CA MET A 42 -2.85 -0.33 5.53
C MET A 42 -2.41 0.28 4.19
N ASN A 43 -1.11 0.54 4.02
CA ASN A 43 -0.57 1.05 2.76
C ASN A 43 -0.70 0.04 1.59
N LEU A 44 -0.64 -1.27 1.89
CA LEU A 44 -0.86 -2.33 0.92
C LEU A 44 -2.35 -2.51 0.59
N VAL A 45 -3.24 -2.40 1.58
CA VAL A 45 -4.70 -2.35 1.37
C VAL A 45 -5.07 -1.19 0.45
N GLU A 46 -4.48 -0.02 0.67
CA GLU A 46 -4.70 1.14 -0.19
C GLU A 46 -4.20 0.91 -1.62
N ALA A 47 -3.06 0.23 -1.79
CA ALA A 47 -2.54 -0.14 -3.12
C ALA A 47 -3.55 -1.01 -3.90
N GLU A 48 -4.14 -2.01 -3.24
CA GLU A 48 -5.17 -2.86 -3.86
C GLU A 48 -6.43 -2.07 -4.23
N ALA A 49 -6.88 -1.17 -3.35
CA ALA A 49 -8.03 -0.31 -3.63
C ALA A 49 -7.78 0.62 -4.83
N ILE A 50 -6.56 1.15 -4.96
CA ILE A 50 -6.14 1.96 -6.11
C ILE A 50 -6.15 1.11 -7.38
N GLU A 51 -5.61 -0.10 -7.33
CA GLU A 51 -5.58 -1.01 -8.49
C GLU A 51 -6.99 -1.37 -8.97
N MET A 52 -7.92 -1.65 -8.06
CA MET A 52 -9.32 -1.91 -8.41
C MET A 52 -9.97 -0.69 -9.07
N ASN A 53 -9.81 0.50 -8.49
CA ASN A 53 -10.33 1.73 -9.07
C ASN A 53 -9.73 2.00 -10.46
N ALA A 54 -8.45 1.70 -10.67
CA ALA A 54 -7.80 1.87 -11.97
C ALA A 54 -8.43 0.93 -13.02
N LYS A 55 -8.70 -0.33 -12.66
CA LYS A 55 -9.37 -1.30 -13.53
C LYS A 55 -10.78 -0.84 -13.92
N ASP A 56 -11.52 -0.23 -12.99
CA ASP A 56 -12.86 0.30 -13.25
C ASP A 56 -12.87 1.52 -14.18
N LEU A 57 -11.76 2.26 -14.26
CA LEU A 57 -11.61 3.38 -15.18
C LEU A 57 -11.34 2.94 -16.62
N VAL A 58 -10.72 1.78 -16.85
CA VAL A 58 -10.40 1.26 -18.19
C VAL A 58 -11.62 1.21 -19.13
N PRO A 59 -12.74 0.56 -18.77
CA PRO A 59 -13.90 0.49 -19.67
C PRO A 59 -14.52 1.86 -19.94
N LYS A 60 -14.51 2.77 -18.95
CA LYS A 60 -14.99 4.15 -19.12
C LYS A 60 -14.14 4.92 -20.12
N GLY A 61 -12.82 4.84 -19.99
CA GLY A 61 -11.87 5.46 -20.93
C GLY A 61 -12.02 4.92 -22.35
N ASN A 62 -12.19 3.60 -22.50
CA ASN A 62 -12.42 2.97 -23.81
C ASN A 62 -13.72 3.45 -24.46
N SER A 63 -14.80 3.54 -23.68
CA SER A 63 -16.10 4.04 -24.17
C SER A 63 -16.01 5.50 -24.64
N ILE A 64 -15.40 6.38 -23.83
CA ILE A 64 -15.20 7.79 -24.19
C ILE A 64 -14.35 7.92 -25.46
N LYS A 65 -13.27 7.14 -25.57
CA LYS A 65 -12.41 7.14 -26.76
C LYS A 65 -13.16 6.70 -28.01
N ALA A 66 -13.97 5.65 -27.92
CA ALA A 66 -14.77 5.16 -29.04
C ALA A 66 -15.80 6.21 -29.49
N ARG A 67 -16.52 6.83 -28.54
CA ARG A 67 -17.50 7.90 -28.84
C ARG A 67 -16.85 9.16 -29.40
N GLN A 68 -15.64 9.51 -28.95
CA GLN A 68 -14.88 10.61 -29.54
C GLN A 68 -14.45 10.30 -30.97
N ALA A 69 -14.05 9.06 -31.26
CA ALA A 69 -13.71 8.65 -32.62
C ALA A 69 -14.94 8.68 -33.55
N ASP A 70 -16.09 8.21 -33.07
CA ASP A 70 -17.37 8.32 -33.78
C ASP A 70 -17.75 9.79 -34.07
N TYR A 71 -17.71 10.66 -33.07
CA TYR A 71 -17.93 12.10 -33.25
C TYR A 71 -16.98 12.70 -34.32
N ASN A 72 -15.69 12.38 -34.24
CA ASN A 72 -14.68 12.87 -35.18
C ASN A 72 -14.93 12.37 -36.61
N GLN A 73 -15.41 11.13 -36.77
CA GLN A 73 -15.79 10.59 -38.07
C GLN A 73 -17.03 11.31 -38.62
N ARG A 74 -18.06 11.48 -37.80
CA ARG A 74 -19.31 12.12 -38.22
C ARG A 74 -19.11 13.59 -38.57
N ILE A 75 -18.29 14.35 -37.83
CA ILE A 75 -18.00 15.75 -38.18
C ILE A 75 -17.22 15.86 -39.50
N GLN A 76 -16.34 14.91 -39.81
CA GLN A 76 -15.65 14.86 -41.11
C GLN A 76 -16.64 14.59 -42.25
N GLN A 77 -17.54 13.62 -42.07
CA GLN A 77 -18.60 13.32 -43.04
C GLN A 77 -19.53 14.51 -43.24
N HIS A 78 -19.97 15.12 -42.15
CA HIS A 78 -20.77 16.34 -42.15
C HIS A 78 -20.10 17.46 -42.96
N ASN A 79 -18.85 17.79 -42.62
CA ASN A 79 -18.10 18.84 -43.32
C ASN A 79 -17.95 18.52 -44.81
N SER A 80 -17.71 17.26 -45.18
CA SER A 80 -17.58 16.87 -46.59
C SER A 80 -18.88 17.00 -47.39
N TYR A 81 -20.04 16.75 -46.77
CA TYR A 81 -21.33 16.79 -47.44
C TYR A 81 -21.95 18.20 -47.46
N CYS A 82 -21.71 18.98 -46.41
CA CYS A 82 -22.33 20.27 -46.15
C CYS A 82 -21.54 21.46 -46.69
N GLN A 83 -20.34 21.24 -47.22
CA GLN A 83 -19.53 22.28 -47.85
C GLN A 83 -19.68 22.25 -49.37
N GLY A 84 -19.61 23.43 -49.99
CA GLY A 84 -19.69 23.60 -51.44
C GLY A 84 -20.76 24.59 -51.87
N THR A 85 -20.78 24.88 -53.17
CA THR A 85 -21.82 25.65 -53.83
C THR A 85 -22.70 24.70 -54.62
N PHE A 86 -24.01 24.79 -54.41
CA PHE A 86 -25.00 23.90 -55.03
C PHE A 86 -26.12 24.74 -55.64
N GLU A 87 -26.69 24.29 -56.77
CA GLU A 87 -27.86 24.91 -57.36
C GLU A 87 -29.15 24.43 -56.66
N GLU A 88 -30.24 25.16 -56.84
CA GLU A 88 -31.55 24.72 -56.36
C GLU A 88 -32.12 23.62 -57.25
N PRO A 89 -32.83 22.61 -56.70
CA PRO A 89 -33.29 22.48 -55.30
C PRO A 89 -32.32 21.75 -54.35
N GLU A 90 -31.10 21.44 -54.81
CA GLU A 90 -30.13 20.66 -54.03
C GLU A 90 -29.60 21.44 -52.82
N TYR A 91 -29.34 22.73 -52.99
CA TYR A 91 -28.94 23.61 -51.89
C TYR A 91 -29.92 23.55 -50.71
N SER A 92 -31.22 23.77 -50.95
CA SER A 92 -32.23 23.76 -49.89
C SER A 92 -32.33 22.40 -49.18
N ARG A 93 -32.23 21.29 -49.93
CA ARG A 93 -32.23 19.93 -49.33
C ARG A 93 -30.99 19.67 -48.46
N ARG A 94 -29.81 20.02 -48.97
CA ARG A 94 -28.55 19.83 -48.22
C ARG A 94 -28.53 20.70 -46.98
N LYS A 95 -28.96 21.96 -47.07
CA LYS A 95 -29.06 22.87 -45.92
C LYS A 95 -29.90 22.27 -44.79
N ALA A 96 -31.11 21.79 -45.09
CA ALA A 96 -31.97 21.17 -44.07
C ALA A 96 -31.34 19.91 -43.43
N TYR A 97 -30.70 19.07 -44.23
CA TYR A 97 -29.97 17.90 -43.72
C TYR A 97 -28.81 18.32 -42.80
N CYS A 98 -28.02 19.30 -43.23
CA CYS A 98 -26.86 19.80 -42.50
C CYS A 98 -27.26 20.46 -41.19
N ASP A 99 -28.30 21.30 -41.17
CA ASP A 99 -28.78 21.92 -39.94
C ASP A 99 -29.23 20.85 -38.92
N GLY A 100 -29.92 19.81 -39.39
CA GLY A 100 -30.34 18.68 -38.58
C GLY A 100 -29.17 17.88 -38.00
N ASP A 101 -28.23 17.45 -38.85
CA ASP A 101 -27.08 16.64 -38.42
C ASP A 101 -26.12 17.43 -37.51
N LYS A 102 -25.93 18.73 -37.78
CA LYS A 102 -25.14 19.63 -36.91
C LYS A 102 -25.70 19.67 -35.48
N SER A 103 -27.03 19.78 -35.34
CA SER A 103 -27.66 19.80 -34.01
C SER A 103 -27.40 18.51 -33.21
N GLN A 104 -27.36 17.35 -33.88
CA GLN A 104 -27.06 16.07 -33.25
C GLN A 104 -25.59 15.96 -32.84
N LEU A 105 -24.68 16.48 -33.66
CA LEU A 105 -23.25 16.53 -33.36
C LEU A 105 -22.96 17.46 -32.18
N ASP A 106 -23.60 18.62 -32.13
CA ASP A 106 -23.46 19.55 -31.01
C ASP A 106 -23.98 18.94 -29.71
N ALA A 107 -25.13 18.23 -29.75
CA ALA A 107 -25.66 17.50 -28.60
C ALA A 107 -24.72 16.37 -28.13
N LEU A 108 -24.13 15.61 -29.05
CA LEU A 108 -23.17 14.55 -28.73
C LEU A 108 -21.92 15.13 -28.07
N LEU A 109 -21.39 16.24 -28.59
CA LEU A 109 -20.23 16.92 -28.03
C LEU A 109 -20.52 17.47 -26.63
N ALA A 110 -21.70 18.06 -26.43
CA ALA A 110 -22.13 18.60 -25.14
C ALA A 110 -22.26 17.52 -24.05
N GLN A 111 -22.55 16.27 -24.43
CA GLN A 111 -22.54 15.13 -23.51
C GLN A 111 -21.12 14.59 -23.29
N LEU A 112 -20.32 14.48 -24.36
CA LEU A 112 -19.01 13.83 -24.30
C LEU A 112 -17.96 14.66 -23.54
N GLN A 113 -17.99 15.99 -23.66
CA GLN A 113 -17.04 16.89 -22.98
C GLN A 113 -17.06 16.75 -21.45
N PRO A 114 -18.20 16.87 -20.74
CA PRO A 114 -18.23 16.72 -19.29
C PRO A 114 -17.86 15.30 -18.83
N GLU A 115 -18.27 14.28 -19.57
CA GLU A 115 -17.87 12.88 -19.27
C GLU A 115 -16.35 12.70 -19.37
N ARG A 116 -15.73 13.26 -20.41
CA ARG A 116 -14.27 13.22 -20.58
C ARG A 116 -13.57 13.98 -19.46
N GLN A 117 -14.07 15.16 -19.07
CA GLN A 117 -13.46 15.93 -17.99
C GLN A 117 -13.55 15.17 -16.66
N ALA A 118 -14.73 14.65 -16.33
CA ALA A 118 -14.92 13.85 -15.12
C ALA A 118 -14.02 12.61 -15.09
N PHE A 119 -13.80 11.95 -16.24
CA PHE A 119 -12.85 10.85 -16.35
C PHE A 119 -11.41 11.30 -16.09
N LEU A 120 -10.98 12.42 -16.67
CA LEU A 120 -9.63 12.96 -16.48
C LEU A 120 -9.39 13.35 -15.00
N ASP A 121 -10.37 13.98 -14.36
CA ASP A 121 -10.30 14.36 -12.95
C ASP A 121 -10.19 13.12 -12.06
N GLN A 122 -11.00 12.08 -12.32
CA GLN A 122 -10.91 10.82 -11.59
C GLN A 122 -9.55 10.13 -11.76
N ALA A 123 -9.03 10.10 -12.99
CA ALA A 123 -7.73 9.52 -13.28
C ALA A 123 -6.59 10.29 -12.58
N ALA A 124 -6.65 11.63 -12.60
CA ALA A 124 -5.67 12.48 -11.93
C ALA A 124 -5.69 12.30 -10.40
N LEU A 125 -6.87 12.24 -9.78
CA LEU A 125 -7.02 11.96 -8.36
C LEU A 125 -6.44 10.59 -7.98
N LEU A 126 -6.68 9.57 -8.81
CA LEU A 126 -6.16 8.24 -8.55
C LEU A 126 -4.64 8.19 -8.66
N GLN A 127 -4.07 8.87 -9.66
CA GLN A 127 -2.62 9.00 -9.83
C GLN A 127 -1.98 9.73 -8.64
N GLN A 128 -2.60 10.82 -8.17
CA GLN A 128 -2.11 11.54 -6.99
C GLN A 128 -2.13 10.66 -5.75
N ARG A 129 -3.22 9.91 -5.53
CA ARG A 129 -3.34 8.97 -4.40
C ARG A 129 -2.25 7.91 -4.42
N ASP A 130 -1.93 7.33 -5.58
CA ASP A 130 -0.84 6.36 -5.67
C ASP A 130 0.53 7.00 -5.42
N ALA A 131 0.78 8.20 -5.94
CA ALA A 131 2.02 8.91 -5.66
C ALA A 131 2.21 9.19 -4.16
N ASP A 132 1.16 9.65 -3.47
CA ASP A 132 1.18 9.89 -2.02
C ASP A 132 1.42 8.59 -1.24
N ARG A 133 0.74 7.50 -1.64
CA ARG A 133 0.92 6.16 -1.06
C ARG A 133 2.35 5.64 -1.28
N GLN A 134 2.92 5.79 -2.47
CA GLN A 134 4.30 5.38 -2.76
C GLN A 134 5.30 6.13 -1.86
N LYS A 135 5.11 7.44 -1.71
CA LYS A 135 5.94 8.27 -0.80
C LYS A 135 5.83 7.82 0.64
N ARG A 136 4.61 7.54 1.13
CA ARG A 136 4.41 6.95 2.47
C ARG A 136 5.10 5.58 2.58
N GLY A 137 4.95 4.73 1.57
CA GLY A 137 5.57 3.40 1.52
C GLY A 137 7.09 3.43 1.69
N LEU A 138 7.79 4.36 1.02
CA LEU A 138 9.23 4.53 1.17
C LEU A 138 9.62 4.95 2.61
N ALA A 139 8.88 5.90 3.19
CA ALA A 139 9.12 6.33 4.57
C ALA A 139 8.90 5.19 5.58
N LEU A 140 7.90 4.34 5.34
CA LEU A 140 7.62 3.16 6.16
C LEU A 140 8.74 2.12 6.07
N GLN A 141 9.32 1.91 4.89
CA GLN A 141 10.45 0.99 4.71
C GLN A 141 11.68 1.43 5.52
N GLU A 142 12.00 2.73 5.53
CA GLU A 142 13.13 3.26 6.32
C GLU A 142 12.87 3.14 7.83
N ARG A 143 11.63 3.41 8.28
CA ARG A 143 11.24 3.20 9.69
C ARG A 143 11.33 1.72 10.07
N LEU A 144 10.88 0.81 9.21
CA LEU A 144 10.97 -0.63 9.44
C LEU A 144 12.43 -1.06 9.58
N LYS A 145 13.30 -0.60 8.68
CA LYS A 145 14.73 -0.89 8.72
C LYS A 145 15.38 -0.40 10.02
N THR A 146 15.03 0.81 10.47
CA THR A 146 15.50 1.36 11.75
C THR A 146 15.05 0.46 12.92
N GLY A 147 13.77 0.11 12.97
CA GLY A 147 13.23 -0.80 13.99
C GLY A 147 13.91 -2.17 13.99
N LEU A 148 14.21 -2.74 12.82
CA LEU A 148 14.97 -4.00 12.71
C LEU A 148 16.38 -3.89 13.28
N VAL A 149 17.08 -2.77 13.04
CA VAL A 149 18.41 -2.52 13.63
C VAL A 149 18.31 -2.40 15.15
N HIS A 150 17.30 -1.71 15.66
CA HIS A 150 17.05 -1.63 17.11
C HIS A 150 16.77 -3.02 17.70
N LEU A 151 15.99 -3.86 17.01
CA LEU A 151 15.70 -5.22 17.45
C LEU A 151 16.98 -6.06 17.53
N VAL A 152 17.80 -6.07 16.47
CA VAL A 152 19.08 -6.79 16.45
C VAL A 152 20.00 -6.31 17.56
N THR A 153 20.09 -4.99 17.77
CA THR A 153 20.92 -4.39 18.82
C THR A 153 20.45 -4.80 20.21
N ALA A 154 19.14 -4.71 20.48
CA ALA A 154 18.57 -5.15 21.75
C ALA A 154 18.79 -6.65 21.98
N CYS A 155 18.70 -7.46 20.92
CA CYS A 155 18.97 -8.87 20.96
C CYS A 155 20.41 -9.20 21.36
N MET A 156 21.40 -8.54 20.78
CA MET A 156 22.81 -8.77 21.10
C MET A 156 23.15 -8.45 22.57
N MET A 157 22.39 -7.58 23.23
CA MET A 157 22.60 -7.24 24.64
C MET A 157 22.06 -8.30 25.62
N LEU A 158 21.31 -9.29 25.13
CA LEU A 158 20.72 -10.33 25.97
C LEU A 158 21.65 -11.55 26.11
N PRO A 159 21.56 -12.31 27.20
CA PRO A 159 22.19 -13.63 27.28
C PRO A 159 21.69 -14.58 26.17
N LEU A 160 22.55 -15.48 25.69
CA LEU A 160 22.30 -16.40 24.57
C LEU A 160 21.02 -17.24 24.69
N ASP A 161 20.71 -17.70 25.90
CA ASP A 161 19.51 -18.47 26.22
C ASP A 161 18.23 -17.62 26.09
N VAL A 162 18.30 -16.36 26.54
CA VAL A 162 17.21 -15.39 26.40
C VAL A 162 17.06 -14.93 24.95
N GLN A 163 18.16 -14.75 24.22
CA GLN A 163 18.12 -14.40 22.79
C GLN A 163 17.30 -15.42 22.00
N LYS A 164 17.62 -16.72 22.13
CA LYS A 164 16.90 -17.77 21.39
C LYS A 164 15.40 -17.82 21.70
N ALA A 165 15.01 -17.48 22.93
CA ALA A 165 13.61 -17.47 23.33
C ALA A 165 12.87 -16.19 22.90
N SER A 166 13.55 -15.04 22.86
CA SER A 166 12.90 -13.74 22.80
C SER A 166 13.19 -12.93 21.54
N CYS A 167 14.23 -13.24 20.77
CA CYS A 167 14.64 -12.51 19.57
C CYS A 167 13.95 -12.99 18.30
N HIS A 168 12.68 -12.60 18.19
CA HIS A 168 11.80 -12.83 17.05
C HIS A 168 11.02 -11.56 16.74
N LEU A 169 10.58 -11.39 15.50
CA LEU A 169 9.72 -10.29 15.08
C LEU A 169 8.33 -10.39 15.73
N PRO A 170 7.65 -9.25 15.89
CA PRO A 170 6.23 -9.27 16.21
C PRO A 170 5.43 -9.97 15.09
N PRO A 171 4.26 -10.54 15.42
CA PRO A 171 3.42 -11.18 14.42
C PRO A 171 2.97 -10.18 13.34
N ALA A 172 2.79 -10.68 12.12
CA ALA A 172 2.24 -9.86 11.04
C ALA A 172 0.81 -9.40 11.39
N PRO A 173 0.50 -8.10 11.27
CA PRO A 173 -0.83 -7.57 11.56
C PRO A 173 -1.87 -8.00 10.54
N GLY A 174 -1.47 -8.44 9.35
CA GLY A 174 -2.39 -8.89 8.32
C GLY A 174 -1.79 -9.84 7.28
N PRO A 175 -2.60 -10.32 6.34
CA PRO A 175 -2.18 -11.28 5.34
C PRO A 175 -1.13 -10.72 4.37
N ARG A 176 -1.14 -9.40 4.09
CA ARG A 176 -0.24 -8.80 3.09
C ARG A 176 1.17 -8.62 3.65
N THR A 177 1.28 -8.39 4.95
CA THR A 177 2.56 -8.29 5.67
C THR A 177 3.12 -9.63 6.12
N ARG A 178 2.32 -10.70 6.13
CA ARG A 178 2.77 -12.06 6.49
C ARG A 178 4.03 -12.56 5.74
N PRO A 179 4.10 -12.51 4.39
CA PRO A 179 5.31 -12.95 3.68
C PRO A 179 6.53 -12.09 4.03
N MET A 180 6.33 -10.79 4.24
CA MET A 180 7.41 -9.88 4.61
C MET A 180 7.97 -10.21 6.00
N VAL A 181 7.10 -10.43 7.00
CA VAL A 181 7.52 -10.83 8.35
C VAL A 181 8.26 -12.16 8.31
N ALA A 182 7.76 -13.16 7.57
CA ALA A 182 8.44 -14.44 7.45
C ALA A 182 9.85 -14.33 6.84
N ALA A 183 10.02 -13.50 5.80
CA ALA A 183 11.32 -13.26 5.19
C ALA A 183 12.28 -12.54 6.14
N MET A 184 11.79 -11.52 6.87
CA MET A 184 12.59 -10.79 7.85
C MET A 184 12.97 -11.67 9.04
N GLU A 185 12.10 -12.57 9.48
CA GLU A 185 12.36 -13.50 10.59
C GLU A 185 13.49 -14.47 10.24
N SER A 186 13.47 -14.98 9.00
CA SER A 186 14.55 -15.81 8.47
C SER A 186 15.88 -15.03 8.42
N ALA A 187 15.84 -13.77 7.99
CA ALA A 187 17.02 -12.92 7.94
C ALA A 187 17.59 -12.61 9.34
N LEU A 188 16.72 -12.30 10.31
CA LEU A 188 17.08 -12.06 11.72
C LEU A 188 17.77 -13.28 12.31
N THR A 189 17.16 -14.45 12.18
CA THR A 189 17.71 -15.72 12.68
C THR A 189 19.09 -16.00 12.06
N GLY A 190 19.22 -15.81 10.75
CA GLY A 190 20.50 -15.97 10.05
C GLY A 190 21.57 -14.97 10.49
N GLN A 191 21.19 -13.73 10.80
CA GLN A 191 22.11 -12.69 11.26
C GLN A 191 22.62 -12.97 12.67
N LEU A 192 21.74 -13.34 13.61
CA LEU A 192 22.12 -13.72 14.96
C LEU A 192 23.06 -14.94 14.96
N ALA A 193 22.76 -15.95 14.13
CA ALA A 193 23.61 -17.13 13.99
C ALA A 193 25.04 -16.79 13.51
N LYS A 194 25.17 -15.87 12.54
CA LYS A 194 26.49 -15.42 12.03
C LYS A 194 27.29 -14.67 13.10
N LEU A 195 26.64 -13.82 13.88
CA LEU A 195 27.30 -13.06 14.94
C LEU A 195 27.90 -13.99 16.00
N HIS A 196 27.16 -15.02 16.43
CA HIS A 196 27.66 -16.03 17.36
C HIS A 196 28.75 -16.96 16.80
N ALA A 197 28.86 -17.05 15.47
CA ALA A 197 29.93 -17.81 14.82
C ALA A 197 31.22 -16.98 14.71
N GLY A 198 31.10 -15.65 14.56
CA GLY A 198 32.22 -14.71 14.52
C GLY A 198 32.92 -14.50 15.86
N GLU A 199 32.20 -14.60 16.98
CA GLU A 199 32.78 -14.49 18.34
C GLU A 199 33.60 -15.71 18.80
N ARG A 200 33.67 -16.79 17.99
CA ARG A 200 34.44 -18.01 18.30
C ARG A 200 35.78 -18.11 17.55
N GLN A 201 36.23 -17.04 16.89
CA GLN A 201 37.55 -16.91 16.28
C GLN A 201 38.39 -15.88 17.05
#